data_AF-A9GBW6-F1
#
_entry.id   AF-A9GBW6-F1
#
_cell.length_a   1.000
_cell.length_b   1.000
_cell.length_c   1.000
_cell.angle_alpha   90.00
_cell.angle_beta   90.00
_cell.angle_gamma   90.00
#
_symmetry.space_group_name_H-M   'P 1'
#
loop_
_entity.id
_entity.type
_entity.pdbx_description
1 polymer ?
#
loop_
_entity_poly.entity_id
_entity_poly.type
_entity_poly.pdbx_seq_one_letter_code
_entity_poly.pdbx_strand_id
1 'polypeptide(L)'
;MNVLEARRARHLIIRLDRGEELPAALVRALDEAEARAGWIEGVGSLEKAEVALFDQASRTYAKTRVLDGPCDVVALSGNIALQQGETSLRLSATLARESGVGLQLAAGELVWARVYGLELRVTAFDDLPLVRVFDDRTGTMQLATQSSAIPALAGEPPRLAPPAHAPELPRATPPALAVEPPRATPPAPAIEPPRATHPAPAVEPPRVASTGSAELPVAPLPQRPARPRQEDEPYPEVGDSVTHFHFGDCTVISSDGERIRLRQERDGRVREVSLTMLRIEPPTVDAATGRKQFRLARKN
;
A
#
# COMPACT_ATOMS: atom_id res chain seq x y z
N MET A 1 -27.17 -8.37 -11.99
CA MET A 1 -26.65 -7.43 -10.98
C MET A 1 -26.99 -8.03 -9.62
N ASN A 2 -25.97 -8.32 -8.80
CA ASN A 2 -26.17 -8.90 -7.47
C ASN A 2 -25.87 -7.80 -6.45
N VAL A 3 -26.81 -7.54 -5.55
CA VAL A 3 -26.67 -6.53 -4.50
C VAL A 3 -26.65 -7.25 -3.16
N LEU A 4 -25.61 -7.00 -2.37
CA LEU A 4 -25.44 -7.54 -1.03
C LEU A 4 -25.38 -6.36 -0.06
N GLU A 5 -26.17 -6.42 1.01
CA GLU A 5 -26.24 -5.39 2.04
C GLU A 5 -25.54 -5.89 3.30
N ALA A 6 -24.61 -5.09 3.84
CA ALA A 6 -24.09 -5.26 5.21
C ALA A 6 -24.73 -4.20 6.11
N ARG A 7 -25.24 -4.61 7.27
CA ARG A 7 -25.89 -3.68 8.23
C ARG A 7 -25.02 -3.44 9.46
N ARG A 8 -24.02 -4.28 9.69
CA ARG A 8 -23.08 -4.16 10.81
C ARG A 8 -21.65 -4.05 10.27
N ALA A 9 -21.19 -2.81 10.18
CA ALA A 9 -19.83 -2.50 9.78
C ALA A 9 -19.00 -2.02 10.97
N ARG A 10 -17.76 -2.53 11.09
CA ARG A 10 -16.73 -2.00 12.00
C ARG A 10 -15.60 -1.39 11.17
N HIS A 11 -15.02 -0.31 11.67
CA HIS A 11 -13.84 0.31 11.05
C HIS A 11 -12.59 -0.02 11.86
N LEU A 12 -11.56 -0.53 11.18
CA LEU A 12 -10.26 -0.82 11.77
C LEU A 12 -9.21 0.08 11.10
N ILE A 13 -8.24 0.54 11.88
CA ILE A 13 -7.05 1.20 11.38
C ILE A 13 -5.88 0.24 11.60
N ILE A 14 -5.23 -0.16 10.52
CA ILE A 14 -4.10 -1.08 10.54
C ILE A 14 -2.88 -0.34 10.03
N ARG A 15 -1.81 -0.34 10.82
CA ARG A 15 -0.50 0.12 10.38
C ARG A 15 0.40 -1.08 10.19
N LEU A 16 1.03 -1.17 9.02
CA LEU A 16 2.07 -2.14 8.75
C LEU A 16 3.42 -1.43 8.85
N ASP A 17 4.32 -2.04 9.61
CA ASP A 17 5.64 -1.50 9.87
C ASP A 17 6.65 -1.99 8.82
N ARG A 18 7.83 -1.36 8.83
CA ARG A 18 8.89 -1.66 7.87
C ARG A 18 9.29 -3.14 7.91
N GLY A 19 9.42 -3.75 6.74
CA GLY A 19 9.87 -5.12 6.56
C GLY A 19 8.73 -6.15 6.56
N GLU A 20 7.51 -5.76 6.90
CA GLU A 20 6.35 -6.64 6.77
C GLU A 20 6.01 -6.91 5.30
N GLU A 21 5.46 -8.10 5.03
CA GLU A 21 5.15 -8.56 3.68
C GLU A 21 3.64 -8.67 3.45
N LEU A 22 3.17 -8.06 2.37
CA LEU A 22 1.81 -8.22 1.87
C LEU A 22 1.70 -9.40 0.89
N PRO A 23 0.55 -10.10 0.85
CA PRO A 23 -0.63 -9.90 1.70
C PRO A 23 -0.52 -10.54 3.10
N ALA A 24 0.51 -11.34 3.37
CA ALA A 24 0.59 -12.23 4.53
C ALA A 24 0.44 -11.51 5.90
N ALA A 25 1.12 -10.39 6.11
CA ALA A 25 1.02 -9.62 7.35
C ALA A 25 -0.38 -9.06 7.58
N LEU A 26 -1.03 -8.58 6.51
CA LEU A 26 -2.39 -8.09 6.58
C LEU A 26 -3.41 -9.20 6.85
N VAL A 27 -3.21 -10.39 6.27
CA VAL A 27 -4.04 -11.56 6.59
C VAL A 27 -3.97 -11.88 8.08
N ARG A 28 -2.77 -11.92 8.68
CA ARG A 28 -2.62 -12.16 10.14
C ARG A 28 -3.36 -11.11 10.97
N ALA A 29 -3.19 -9.83 10.67
CA ALA A 29 -3.84 -8.74 11.40
C ALA A 29 -5.38 -8.81 11.30
N LEU A 30 -5.92 -9.15 10.13
CA LEU A 30 -7.35 -9.35 9.93
C LEU A 30 -7.85 -10.62 10.62
N ASP A 31 -7.02 -11.65 10.67
CA ASP A 31 -7.32 -12.89 11.35
C ASP A 31 -7.49 -12.68 12.86
N GLU A 32 -6.54 -11.98 13.49
CA GLU A 32 -6.58 -11.56 14.89
C GLU A 32 -7.76 -10.65 15.22
N ALA A 33 -8.16 -9.76 14.30
CA ALA A 33 -9.29 -8.84 14.48
C ALA A 33 -10.68 -9.46 14.17
N GLU A 34 -10.71 -10.74 13.82
CA GLU A 34 -11.91 -11.47 13.38
C GLU A 34 -12.61 -10.83 12.15
N ALA A 35 -11.84 -10.13 11.30
CA ALA A 35 -12.35 -9.43 10.12
C ALA A 35 -12.25 -10.33 8.87
N ARG A 36 -13.29 -11.15 8.63
CA ARG A 36 -13.32 -12.15 7.53
C ARG A 36 -14.02 -11.69 6.24
N ALA A 37 -14.72 -10.56 6.29
CA ALA A 37 -15.40 -9.96 5.15
C ALA A 37 -15.29 -8.44 5.25
N GLY A 38 -15.10 -7.75 4.14
CA GLY A 38 -14.93 -6.30 4.19
C GLY A 38 -14.25 -5.68 2.99
N TRP A 39 -13.95 -4.39 3.13
CA TRP A 39 -13.23 -3.57 2.17
C TRP A 39 -12.01 -2.94 2.81
N ILE A 40 -10.92 -2.80 2.04
CA ILE A 40 -9.64 -2.24 2.48
C ILE A 40 -9.31 -1.05 1.58
N GLU A 41 -8.83 0.02 2.20
CA GLU A 41 -8.23 1.15 1.50
C GLU A 41 -6.98 1.61 2.25
N GLY A 42 -6.01 2.19 1.56
CA GLY A 42 -4.85 2.75 2.24
C GLY A 42 -3.82 3.42 1.34
N VAL A 43 -2.80 3.96 2.01
CA VAL A 43 -1.69 4.73 1.44
C VAL A 43 -0.41 4.48 2.24
N GLY A 44 0.74 4.81 1.67
CA GLY A 44 2.04 4.65 2.33
C GLY A 44 3.16 4.46 1.33
N SER A 45 4.17 3.68 1.69
CA SER A 45 5.34 3.41 0.85
C SER A 45 5.80 1.96 0.98
N LEU A 46 6.35 1.44 -0.11
CA LEU A 46 6.88 0.08 -0.22
C LEU A 46 8.37 0.14 -0.61
N GLU A 47 9.13 -0.84 -0.17
CA GLU A 47 10.52 -1.02 -0.60
C GLU A 47 10.63 -1.82 -1.89
N LYS A 48 9.61 -2.65 -2.17
CA LYS A 48 9.50 -3.49 -3.35
C LYS A 48 8.06 -3.93 -3.53
N ALA A 49 7.62 -4.03 -4.77
CA ALA A 49 6.26 -4.49 -5.09
C ALA A 49 6.24 -5.39 -6.32
N GLU A 50 5.25 -6.27 -6.34
CA GLU A 50 4.95 -7.18 -7.42
C GLU A 50 3.49 -7.02 -7.81
N VAL A 51 3.24 -6.60 -9.05
CA VAL A 51 1.89 -6.35 -9.55
C VAL A 51 1.61 -7.14 -10.83
N ALA A 52 0.38 -7.59 -11.00
CA ALA A 52 -0.07 -8.31 -12.17
C ALA A 52 -1.35 -7.71 -12.75
N LEU A 53 -1.57 -7.96 -14.05
CA LEU A 53 -2.84 -7.68 -14.71
C LEU A 53 -3.48 -9.00 -15.10
N PHE A 54 -4.79 -9.09 -14.93
CA PHE A 54 -5.56 -10.22 -15.44
C PHE A 54 -5.77 -10.06 -16.95
N ASP A 55 -5.35 -11.05 -17.73
CA ASP A 55 -5.61 -11.11 -19.17
C ASP A 55 -6.94 -11.81 -19.42
N GLN A 56 -7.91 -11.07 -19.96
CA GLN A 56 -9.26 -11.55 -20.23
C GLN A 56 -9.33 -12.52 -21.42
N ALA A 57 -8.38 -12.45 -22.36
CA ALA A 57 -8.36 -13.34 -23.52
C ALA A 57 -7.90 -14.74 -23.12
N SER A 58 -6.81 -14.83 -22.35
CA SER A 58 -6.30 -16.10 -21.82
C SER A 58 -6.98 -16.55 -20.52
N ARG A 59 -7.72 -15.66 -19.86
CA ARG A 59 -8.31 -15.86 -18.51
C ARG A 59 -7.28 -16.26 -17.46
N THR A 60 -6.08 -15.70 -17.57
CA THR A 60 -4.98 -15.95 -16.65
C THR A 60 -4.33 -14.64 -16.24
N TYR A 61 -3.58 -14.64 -15.13
CA TYR A 61 -2.76 -13.49 -14.80
C TYR A 61 -1.54 -13.42 -15.70
N ALA A 62 -1.28 -12.24 -16.24
CA ALA A 62 -0.03 -11.95 -16.92
C ALA A 62 1.15 -12.12 -15.94
N LYS A 63 2.34 -12.32 -16.50
CA LYS A 63 3.57 -12.34 -15.72
C LYS A 63 3.67 -11.11 -14.83
N THR A 64 3.95 -11.36 -13.56
CA THR A 64 4.15 -10.31 -12.55
C THR A 64 5.22 -9.33 -13.00
N ARG A 65 4.93 -8.04 -12.83
CA ARG A 65 5.87 -6.95 -13.00
C ARG A 65 6.47 -6.61 -11.66
N VAL A 66 7.79 -6.72 -11.56
CA VAL A 66 8.54 -6.42 -10.35
C VAL A 66 8.94 -4.95 -10.38
N LEU A 67 8.54 -4.22 -9.34
CA LEU A 67 9.03 -2.89 -9.04
C LEU A 67 10.09 -3.01 -7.96
N ASP A 68 11.35 -3.07 -8.40
CA ASP A 68 12.49 -3.10 -7.48
C ASP A 68 12.88 -1.67 -7.10
N GLY A 69 12.92 -1.41 -5.79
CA GLY A 69 13.23 -0.12 -5.18
C GLY A 69 12.00 0.63 -4.62
N PRO A 70 12.24 1.76 -3.94
CA PRO A 70 11.21 2.51 -3.24
C PRO A 70 10.09 3.00 -4.17
N CYS A 71 8.85 2.85 -3.72
CA CYS A 71 7.69 3.45 -4.38
C CYS A 71 6.62 3.84 -3.36
N ASP A 72 5.92 4.93 -3.66
CA ASP A 72 4.77 5.39 -2.87
C ASP A 72 3.49 4.71 -3.33
N VAL A 73 2.71 4.24 -2.38
CA VAL A 73 1.35 3.74 -2.59
C VAL A 73 0.41 4.94 -2.62
N VAL A 74 0.13 5.43 -3.82
CA VAL A 74 -0.82 6.53 -4.06
C VAL A 74 -2.23 6.12 -3.65
N ALA A 75 -2.58 4.87 -3.94
CA ALA A 75 -3.83 4.26 -3.48
C ALA A 75 -3.67 2.74 -3.47
N LEU A 76 -4.16 2.12 -2.40
CA LEU A 76 -4.43 0.70 -2.31
C LEU A 76 -5.92 0.53 -2.05
N SER A 77 -6.57 -0.37 -2.78
CA SER A 77 -7.98 -0.72 -2.55
C SER A 77 -8.17 -2.20 -2.76
N GLY A 78 -9.02 -2.83 -1.94
CA GLY A 78 -9.26 -4.25 -2.06
C GLY A 78 -10.40 -4.74 -1.20
N ASN A 79 -10.63 -6.04 -1.24
CA ASN A 79 -11.67 -6.69 -0.47
C ASN A 79 -11.18 -7.94 0.26
N ILE A 80 -11.88 -8.20 1.37
CA ILE A 80 -11.68 -9.33 2.25
C ILE A 80 -12.86 -10.28 2.03
N ALA A 81 -12.55 -11.55 1.82
CA ALA A 81 -13.52 -12.63 1.77
C ALA A 81 -12.83 -13.94 2.17
N LEU A 82 -13.60 -14.99 2.37
CA LEU A 82 -13.07 -16.33 2.57
C LEU A 82 -12.87 -17.04 1.23
N GLN A 83 -11.78 -17.78 1.08
CA GLN A 83 -11.57 -18.71 -0.01
C GLN A 83 -11.13 -20.04 0.60
N GLN A 84 -11.89 -21.11 0.35
CA GLN A 84 -11.62 -22.43 0.94
C GLN A 84 -11.47 -22.41 2.48
N GLY A 85 -12.20 -21.52 3.16
CA GLY A 85 -12.18 -21.38 4.62
C GLY A 85 -11.10 -20.43 5.16
N GLU A 86 -10.18 -19.95 4.32
CA GLU A 86 -9.09 -19.06 4.72
C GLU A 86 -9.37 -17.61 4.29
N THR A 87 -8.84 -16.65 5.06
CA THR A 87 -8.93 -15.22 4.75
C THR A 87 -8.16 -14.93 3.46
N SER A 88 -8.87 -14.42 2.46
CA SER A 88 -8.36 -14.15 1.12
C SER A 88 -8.54 -12.69 0.74
N LEU A 89 -7.43 -12.05 0.39
CA LEU A 89 -7.38 -10.65 -0.02
C LEU A 89 -7.24 -10.55 -1.54
N ARG A 90 -7.93 -9.58 -2.13
CA ARG A 90 -7.66 -9.11 -3.49
C ARG A 90 -7.42 -7.62 -3.41
N LEU A 91 -6.18 -7.23 -3.61
CA LEU A 91 -5.71 -5.86 -3.46
C LEU A 91 -5.27 -5.34 -4.83
N SER A 92 -5.70 -4.15 -5.18
CA SER A 92 -5.17 -3.38 -6.30
C SER A 92 -4.40 -2.19 -5.75
N ALA A 93 -3.26 -1.88 -6.38
CA ALA A 93 -2.43 -0.76 -5.98
C ALA A 93 -2.09 0.13 -7.17
N THR A 94 -2.06 1.44 -6.92
CA THR A 94 -1.43 2.45 -7.77
C THR A 94 -0.17 2.92 -7.06
N LEU A 95 0.96 2.73 -7.71
CA LEU A 95 2.30 2.98 -7.18
C LEU A 95 2.96 4.10 -7.97
N ALA A 96 3.55 5.07 -7.28
CA ALA A 96 4.36 6.12 -7.86
C ALA A 96 5.84 5.88 -7.53
N ARG A 97 6.72 6.06 -8.51
CA ARG A 97 8.16 5.97 -8.33
C ARG A 97 8.89 7.03 -9.12
N GLU A 98 10.09 7.37 -8.67
CA GLU A 98 11.01 8.18 -9.45
C GLU A 98 11.54 7.38 -10.65
N SER A 99 11.68 8.06 -11.79
CA SER A 99 12.32 7.56 -13.00
C SER A 99 13.22 8.65 -13.61
N GLY A 100 14.05 8.28 -14.58
CA GLY A 100 14.94 9.26 -15.26
C GLY A 100 14.23 10.40 -16.00
N VAL A 101 12.91 10.30 -16.18
CA VAL A 101 12.07 11.33 -16.83
C VAL A 101 11.03 11.95 -15.90
N GLY A 102 11.18 11.75 -14.58
CA GLY A 102 10.24 12.21 -13.55
C GLY A 102 9.40 11.07 -12.97
N LEU A 103 8.21 11.39 -12.44
CA LEU A 103 7.36 10.41 -11.78
C LEU A 103 6.73 9.43 -12.79
N GLN A 104 6.85 8.14 -12.50
CA GLN A 104 6.19 7.07 -13.22
C GLN A 104 5.14 6.39 -12.33
N LEU A 105 3.97 6.10 -12.91
CA LEU A 105 2.93 5.31 -12.26
C LEU A 105 2.95 3.86 -12.76
N ALA A 106 2.77 2.93 -11.83
CA ALA A 106 2.46 1.54 -12.11
C ALA A 106 1.18 1.15 -11.36
N ALA A 107 0.32 0.36 -12.00
CA ALA A 107 -0.91 -0.09 -11.37
C ALA A 107 -1.22 -1.54 -11.75
N GLY A 108 -1.90 -2.24 -10.86
CA GLY A 108 -2.35 -3.61 -11.06
C GLY A 108 -2.84 -4.26 -9.77
N GLU A 109 -3.15 -5.55 -9.85
CA GLU A 109 -3.38 -6.37 -8.66
C GLU A 109 -2.05 -6.59 -7.95
N LEU A 110 -2.01 -6.29 -6.65
CA LEU A 110 -0.85 -6.49 -5.81
C LEU A 110 -0.73 -7.97 -5.46
N VAL A 111 0.32 -8.61 -5.99
CA VAL A 111 0.64 -10.02 -5.74
C VAL A 111 1.45 -10.15 -4.45
N TRP A 112 2.45 -9.28 -4.29
CA TRP A 112 3.33 -9.24 -3.13
C TRP A 112 3.92 -7.84 -2.96
N ALA A 113 4.25 -7.45 -1.74
CA ALA A 113 5.08 -6.28 -1.49
C ALA A 113 5.80 -6.36 -0.15
N ARG A 114 6.94 -5.68 -0.05
CA ARG A 114 7.62 -5.41 1.23
C ARG A 114 7.35 -3.97 1.65
N VAL A 115 6.76 -3.83 2.83
CA VAL A 115 6.32 -2.55 3.38
C VAL A 115 7.52 -1.74 3.87
N TYR A 116 7.53 -0.44 3.57
CA TYR A 116 8.36 0.53 4.28
C TYR A 116 7.57 1.18 5.42
N GLY A 117 6.33 1.57 5.13
CA GLY A 117 5.31 1.96 6.10
C GLY A 117 3.97 2.09 5.38
N LEU A 118 2.91 1.48 5.89
CA LEU A 118 1.61 1.47 5.22
C LEU A 118 0.48 1.66 6.24
N GLU A 119 -0.46 2.54 5.91
CA GLU A 119 -1.63 2.83 6.74
C GLU A 119 -2.89 2.43 5.98
N LEU A 120 -3.70 1.61 6.63
CA LEU A 120 -4.89 1.00 6.03
C LEU A 120 -6.12 1.32 6.88
N ARG A 121 -7.18 1.74 6.20
CA ARG A 121 -8.54 1.74 6.71
C ARG A 121 -9.25 0.48 6.23
N VAL A 122 -9.80 -0.28 7.15
CA VAL A 122 -10.60 -1.46 6.86
C VAL A 122 -12.03 -1.23 7.30
N THR A 123 -12.99 -1.53 6.43
CA THR A 123 -14.41 -1.66 6.80
C THR A 123 -14.74 -3.14 6.82
N ALA A 124 -14.80 -3.72 8.02
CA ALA A 124 -15.18 -5.11 8.23
C ALA A 124 -16.71 -5.25 8.33
N PHE A 125 -17.26 -6.27 7.69
CA PHE A 125 -18.69 -6.60 7.72
C PHE A 125 -18.92 -7.80 8.63
N ASP A 126 -19.51 -7.58 9.81
CA ASP A 126 -19.70 -8.63 10.82
C ASP A 126 -20.94 -9.50 10.54
N ASP A 127 -21.87 -9.01 9.70
CA ASP A 127 -23.14 -9.65 9.39
C ASP A 127 -23.27 -10.12 7.94
N LEU A 128 -22.24 -9.90 7.12
CA LEU A 128 -22.22 -10.29 5.71
C LEU A 128 -21.04 -11.22 5.42
N PRO A 129 -21.22 -12.55 5.54
CA PRO A 129 -20.16 -13.49 5.22
C PRO A 129 -19.93 -13.53 3.70
N LEU A 130 -18.73 -13.11 3.28
CA LEU A 130 -18.31 -13.13 1.89
C LEU A 130 -17.39 -14.32 1.61
N VAL A 131 -17.64 -15.00 0.51
CA VAL A 131 -16.76 -16.05 -0.03
C VAL A 131 -16.36 -15.75 -1.46
N ARG A 132 -15.24 -16.31 -1.88
CA ARG A 132 -14.78 -16.33 -3.26
C ARG A 132 -15.20 -17.61 -3.95
N VAL A 133 -15.95 -17.46 -5.03
CA VAL A 133 -16.40 -18.57 -5.90
C VAL A 133 -15.82 -18.37 -7.28
N PHE A 134 -15.34 -19.45 -7.90
CA PHE A 134 -14.83 -19.42 -9.25
C PHE A 134 -15.98 -19.20 -10.24
N ASP A 135 -15.85 -18.20 -11.12
CA ASP A 135 -16.79 -17.98 -12.22
C ASP A 135 -16.17 -18.49 -13.53
N ASP A 136 -16.72 -19.57 -14.08
CA ASP A 136 -16.24 -20.18 -15.34
C ASP A 136 -16.31 -19.23 -16.54
N ARG A 137 -17.22 -18.25 -16.50
CA ARG A 137 -17.37 -17.25 -17.58
C ARG A 137 -16.18 -16.30 -17.63
N THR A 138 -15.71 -15.80 -16.49
CA THR A 138 -14.60 -14.84 -16.43
C THR A 138 -13.25 -15.50 -16.15
N GLY A 139 -13.23 -16.71 -15.60
CA GLY A 139 -12.02 -17.36 -15.09
C GLY A 139 -11.46 -16.70 -13.84
N THR A 140 -12.30 -16.00 -13.07
CA THR A 140 -11.88 -15.26 -11.87
C THR A 140 -12.65 -15.70 -10.63
N MET A 141 -12.06 -15.45 -9.47
CA MET A 141 -12.71 -15.65 -8.17
C MET A 141 -13.56 -14.43 -7.82
N GLN A 142 -14.88 -14.58 -7.84
CA GLN A 142 -15.85 -13.52 -7.58
C GLN A 142 -16.42 -13.60 -6.17
N LEU A 143 -16.84 -12.46 -5.63
CA LEU A 143 -17.49 -12.39 -4.33
C LEU A 143 -18.93 -12.95 -4.41
N ALA A 144 -19.29 -13.78 -3.44
CA ALA A 144 -20.63 -14.31 -3.23
C ALA A 144 -20.93 -14.40 -1.73
N THR A 145 -22.19 -14.61 -1.36
CA THR A 145 -22.53 -14.91 0.04
C THR A 145 -22.41 -16.40 0.30
N GLN A 146 -22.07 -16.77 1.53
CA GLN A 146 -22.03 -18.18 1.93
C GLN A 146 -23.37 -18.91 1.72
N SER A 147 -24.51 -18.23 1.83
CA SER A 147 -25.83 -18.82 1.57
C SER A 147 -26.09 -19.08 0.08
N SER A 148 -25.52 -18.26 -0.81
CA SER A 148 -25.56 -18.50 -2.26
C SER A 148 -24.52 -19.51 -2.74
N ALA A 149 -23.55 -19.87 -1.89
CA ALA A 149 -22.56 -20.89 -2.16
C ALA A 149 -23.15 -22.28 -1.86
N ILE A 150 -24.19 -22.67 -2.60
CA ILE A 150 -24.50 -24.09 -2.73
C ILE A 150 -23.35 -24.70 -3.55
N PRO A 151 -22.57 -25.64 -3.00
CA PRO A 151 -21.68 -26.42 -3.83
C PRO A 151 -22.57 -27.20 -4.79
N ALA A 152 -22.39 -27.04 -6.10
CA ALA A 152 -22.79 -28.09 -7.01
C ALA A 152 -22.13 -29.37 -6.47
N LEU A 153 -22.96 -30.30 -5.99
CA LEU A 153 -22.53 -31.61 -5.54
C LEU A 153 -21.53 -32.13 -6.57
N ALA A 154 -20.37 -32.56 -6.07
CA ALA A 154 -19.33 -33.20 -6.84
C ALA A 154 -19.95 -34.20 -7.83
N GLY A 155 -19.88 -33.86 -9.12
CA GLY A 155 -19.97 -34.86 -10.16
C GLY A 155 -18.77 -35.78 -9.98
N GLU A 156 -19.04 -37.00 -9.54
CA GLU A 156 -18.08 -38.10 -9.50
C GLU A 156 -17.28 -38.09 -10.82
N PRO A 157 -15.93 -38.07 -10.81
CA PRO A 157 -15.19 -38.20 -12.05
C PRO A 157 -15.59 -39.54 -12.68
N PRO A 158 -15.77 -39.61 -14.01
CA PRO A 158 -16.20 -40.85 -14.64
C PRO A 158 -15.18 -41.93 -14.29
N ARG A 159 -15.66 -43.01 -13.65
CA ARG A 159 -14.86 -44.21 -13.44
C ARG A 159 -14.37 -44.68 -14.80
N LEU A 160 -13.09 -44.52 -15.05
CA LEU A 160 -12.40 -45.24 -16.09
C LEU A 160 -12.61 -46.73 -15.80
N ALA A 161 -13.31 -47.40 -16.71
CA ALA A 161 -13.48 -48.84 -16.68
C ALA A 161 -12.09 -49.50 -16.59
N PRO A 162 -11.92 -50.53 -15.74
CA PRO A 162 -10.65 -51.26 -15.70
C PRO A 162 -10.41 -51.93 -17.07
N PRO A 163 -9.20 -51.86 -17.64
CA PRO A 163 -8.89 -52.57 -18.86
C PRO A 163 -8.99 -54.08 -18.62
N ALA A 164 -9.54 -54.76 -19.62
CA ALA A 164 -9.76 -56.19 -19.65
C ALA A 164 -8.46 -57.00 -19.43
N HIS A 165 -8.64 -58.15 -18.77
CA HIS A 165 -7.66 -59.19 -18.52
C HIS A 165 -6.69 -59.43 -19.69
N ALA A 166 -5.39 -59.31 -19.41
CA ALA A 166 -4.33 -59.95 -20.19
C ALA A 166 -3.95 -61.28 -19.50
N PRO A 167 -3.67 -62.36 -20.25
CA PRO A 167 -3.42 -63.68 -19.68
C PRO A 167 -2.04 -63.75 -19.01
N GLU A 168 -2.03 -64.42 -17.86
CA GLU A 168 -0.89 -64.65 -16.98
C GLU A 168 0.13 -65.60 -17.62
N LEU A 169 1.40 -65.17 -17.70
CA LEU A 169 2.53 -66.01 -18.11
C LEU A 169 3.18 -66.66 -16.87
N PRO A 170 3.65 -67.92 -16.96
CA PRO A 170 3.98 -68.73 -15.80
C PRO A 170 5.26 -68.29 -15.07
N ARG A 171 5.22 -68.41 -13.73
CA ARG A 171 6.33 -68.18 -12.79
C ARG A 171 7.59 -68.95 -13.18
N ALA A 172 8.71 -68.23 -13.27
CA ALA A 172 10.04 -68.80 -13.16
C ALA A 172 10.54 -68.71 -11.71
N THR A 173 11.08 -69.83 -11.21
CA THR A 173 11.72 -70.05 -9.91
C THR A 173 13.00 -69.20 -9.74
N PRO A 174 13.40 -68.82 -8.51
CA PRO A 174 14.53 -67.91 -8.30
C PRO A 174 15.88 -68.66 -8.24
N PRO A 175 16.98 -68.06 -8.73
CA PRO A 175 18.32 -68.40 -8.28
C PRO A 175 18.86 -67.35 -7.29
N ALA A 176 19.84 -67.81 -6.51
CA ALA A 176 20.32 -67.26 -5.25
C ALA A 176 21.35 -66.12 -5.38
N LEU A 177 21.44 -65.34 -4.29
CA LEU A 177 22.61 -64.65 -3.69
C LEU A 177 23.72 -64.13 -4.63
N ALA A 178 23.85 -62.79 -4.71
CA ALA A 178 25.15 -62.11 -4.86
C ALA A 178 25.13 -60.63 -4.40
N VAL A 179 25.81 -60.39 -3.26
CA VAL A 179 26.73 -59.27 -2.91
C VAL A 179 26.29 -57.80 -3.09
N GLU A 180 26.15 -57.11 -1.94
CA GLU A 180 26.11 -55.63 -1.81
C GLU A 180 27.44 -54.97 -2.25
N PRO A 181 27.41 -53.85 -3.02
CA PRO A 181 28.54 -52.95 -3.16
C PRO A 181 28.57 -51.88 -2.04
N PRO A 182 29.76 -51.31 -1.72
CA PRO A 182 29.98 -50.61 -0.46
C PRO A 182 29.42 -49.19 -0.44
N ARG A 183 29.10 -48.79 0.79
CA ARG A 183 28.66 -47.45 1.24
C ARG A 183 29.66 -46.36 0.82
N ALA A 184 29.20 -45.37 0.06
CA ALA A 184 29.97 -44.17 -0.22
C ALA A 184 30.01 -43.24 1.01
N THR A 185 31.21 -42.82 1.39
CA THR A 185 31.51 -41.81 2.43
C THR A 185 31.03 -40.41 2.03
N PRO A 186 30.60 -39.56 2.98
CA PRO A 186 30.19 -38.18 2.69
C PRO A 186 31.40 -37.28 2.40
N PRO A 187 31.31 -36.31 1.48
CA PRO A 187 32.35 -35.30 1.32
C PRO A 187 32.31 -34.26 2.45
N ALA A 188 33.51 -33.87 2.89
CA ALA A 188 33.81 -32.82 3.86
C ALA A 188 33.54 -31.40 3.28
N PRO A 189 33.45 -30.35 4.12
CA PRO A 189 32.83 -29.07 3.75
C PRO A 189 33.68 -28.26 2.76
N ALA A 190 33.00 -27.61 1.82
CA ALA A 190 33.61 -26.69 0.86
C ALA A 190 34.13 -25.42 1.56
N ILE A 191 35.38 -25.10 1.25
CA ILE A 191 36.17 -23.97 1.74
C ILE A 191 35.76 -22.70 0.99
N GLU A 192 35.59 -21.61 1.75
CA GLU A 192 35.28 -20.24 1.35
C GLU A 192 36.39 -19.65 0.45
N PRO A 193 36.07 -18.91 -0.64
CA PRO A 193 37.09 -18.25 -1.46
C PRO A 193 37.72 -17.04 -0.74
N PRO A 194 39.00 -16.72 -1.00
CA PRO A 194 39.75 -15.78 -0.18
C PRO A 194 39.34 -14.32 -0.41
N ARG A 195 39.26 -13.62 0.73
CA ARG A 195 39.09 -12.18 0.89
C ARG A 195 40.23 -11.43 0.18
N ALA A 196 39.88 -10.48 -0.67
CA ALA A 196 40.84 -9.57 -1.28
C ALA A 196 41.60 -8.78 -0.19
N THR A 197 42.92 -8.82 -0.28
CA THR A 197 43.88 -8.15 0.60
C THR A 197 43.88 -6.63 0.36
N HIS A 198 43.61 -5.86 1.40
CA HIS A 198 43.88 -4.42 1.46
C HIS A 198 45.41 -4.16 1.44
N PRO A 199 45.91 -3.15 0.71
CA PRO A 199 47.26 -2.66 0.92
C PRO A 199 47.38 -1.86 2.25
N ALA A 200 48.54 -1.99 2.87
CA ALA A 200 48.96 -1.39 4.14
C ALA A 200 49.10 0.16 4.09
N PRO A 201 49.20 0.85 5.25
CA PRO A 201 49.03 2.30 5.35
C PRO A 201 50.31 3.06 4.93
N ALA A 202 50.11 4.22 4.32
CA ALA A 202 51.18 5.14 3.96
C ALA A 202 51.71 5.91 5.18
N VAL A 203 53.03 6.10 5.18
CA VAL A 203 53.90 6.70 6.19
C VAL A 203 53.69 8.22 6.29
N GLU A 204 53.63 8.73 7.53
CA GLU A 204 53.55 10.15 7.90
C GLU A 204 54.96 10.79 7.97
N PRO A 205 55.18 12.03 7.48
CA PRO A 205 56.30 12.87 7.90
C PRO A 205 55.84 14.12 8.70
N PRO A 206 56.76 14.78 9.44
CA PRO A 206 56.50 15.27 10.78
C PRO A 206 55.93 16.69 10.87
N ARG A 207 55.33 16.96 12.03
CA ARG A 207 54.83 18.26 12.49
C ARG A 207 55.95 19.31 12.59
N VAL A 208 55.68 20.49 12.04
CA VAL A 208 56.37 21.74 12.39
C VAL A 208 55.33 22.72 12.90
N ALA A 209 55.56 23.25 14.09
CA ALA A 209 54.76 24.29 14.71
C ALA A 209 55.17 25.67 14.19
N SER A 210 54.20 26.54 13.89
CA SER A 210 54.39 27.99 13.99
C SER A 210 53.06 28.72 14.15
N THR A 211 52.96 29.39 15.30
CA THR A 211 52.20 30.59 15.65
C THR A 211 51.90 31.58 14.50
N GLY A 212 50.74 32.25 14.55
CA GLY A 212 50.55 33.56 13.91
C GLY A 212 49.13 33.85 13.41
N SER A 213 48.44 34.74 14.11
CA SER A 213 47.12 35.31 13.81
C SER A 213 47.10 36.15 12.52
N ALA A 214 46.01 36.09 11.75
CA ALA A 214 45.44 37.22 10.98
C ALA A 214 44.09 36.84 10.32
N GLU A 215 43.00 37.46 10.75
CA GLU A 215 41.74 37.56 9.99
C GLU A 215 41.91 38.49 8.80
N LEU A 216 41.27 38.19 7.64
CA LEU A 216 40.89 39.11 6.55
C LEU A 216 40.01 38.34 5.49
N PRO A 217 39.25 39.02 4.59
CA PRO A 217 37.78 39.03 4.57
C PRO A 217 37.10 38.07 3.57
N VAL A 218 35.84 37.69 3.86
CA VAL A 218 34.99 36.86 2.99
C VAL A 218 34.31 37.72 1.92
N ALA A 219 34.56 37.41 0.64
CA ALA A 219 33.84 38.00 -0.49
C ALA A 219 32.40 37.43 -0.58
N PRO A 220 31.38 38.24 -0.96
CA PRO A 220 30.00 37.76 -1.02
C PRO A 220 29.78 36.84 -2.23
N LEU A 221 29.10 35.72 -2.00
CA LEU A 221 28.64 34.83 -3.07
C LEU A 221 27.56 35.51 -3.95
N PRO A 222 27.50 35.20 -5.26
CA PRO A 222 26.50 35.76 -6.16
C PRO A 222 25.09 35.29 -5.79
N GLN A 223 24.17 36.25 -5.63
CA GLN A 223 22.76 35.97 -5.34
C GLN A 223 22.07 35.34 -6.56
N ARG A 224 21.43 34.20 -6.32
CA ARG A 224 20.59 33.48 -7.27
C ARG A 224 19.42 34.39 -7.70
N PRO A 225 19.09 34.51 -8.99
CA PRO A 225 18.05 35.41 -9.46
C PRO A 225 16.71 35.06 -8.80
N ALA A 226 16.07 36.08 -8.22
CA ALA A 226 14.77 35.97 -7.60
C ALA A 226 13.75 35.48 -8.63
N ARG A 227 13.12 34.33 -8.35
CA ARG A 227 11.89 33.95 -9.04
C ARG A 227 10.85 35.06 -8.83
N PRO A 228 10.04 35.41 -9.84
CA PRO A 228 8.93 36.32 -9.64
C PRO A 228 8.07 35.79 -8.48
N ARG A 229 7.83 36.61 -7.46
CA ARG A 229 6.90 36.31 -6.38
C ARG A 229 5.55 36.01 -7.01
N GLN A 230 5.07 34.78 -6.89
CA GLN A 230 3.64 34.51 -6.96
C GLN A 230 3.01 35.37 -5.86
N GLU A 231 2.11 36.27 -6.23
CA GLU A 231 1.33 37.06 -5.28
C GLU A 231 0.61 36.07 -4.35
N ASP A 232 0.91 36.16 -3.05
CA ASP A 232 0.27 35.34 -2.01
C ASP A 232 -1.22 35.68 -1.99
N GLU A 233 -2.05 34.85 -2.63
CA GLU A 233 -3.50 34.97 -2.55
C GLU A 233 -3.90 34.83 -1.07
N PRO A 234 -4.52 35.86 -0.46
CA PRO A 234 -4.65 35.93 0.99
C PRO A 234 -5.58 34.83 1.50
N TYR A 235 -5.00 33.87 2.20
CA TYR A 235 -5.69 32.69 2.72
C TYR A 235 -5.91 32.84 4.24
N PRO A 236 -7.07 32.40 4.78
CA PRO A 236 -7.36 32.51 6.21
C PRO A 236 -6.54 31.50 7.04
N GLU A 237 -5.80 32.00 8.04
CA GLU A 237 -4.97 31.19 8.92
C GLU A 237 -5.72 30.78 10.20
N VAL A 238 -5.14 29.85 10.97
CA VAL A 238 -5.74 29.40 12.23
C VAL A 238 -5.80 30.56 13.22
N GLY A 239 -7.01 30.83 13.73
CA GLY A 239 -7.29 31.96 14.62
C GLY A 239 -7.91 33.17 13.92
N ASP A 240 -7.96 33.20 12.58
CA ASP A 240 -8.64 34.26 11.84
C ASP A 240 -10.16 34.13 11.91
N SER A 241 -10.82 35.29 11.81
CA SER A 241 -12.28 35.37 11.77
C SER A 241 -12.77 35.24 10.33
N VAL A 242 -13.81 34.45 10.12
CA VAL A 242 -14.34 34.15 8.79
C VAL A 242 -15.86 34.25 8.80
N THR A 243 -16.43 35.07 7.92
CA THR A 243 -17.88 35.10 7.69
C THR A 243 -18.23 34.18 6.52
N HIS A 244 -18.91 33.07 6.81
CA HIS A 244 -19.38 32.12 5.80
C HIS A 244 -20.85 32.36 5.45
N PHE A 245 -21.19 32.40 4.16
CA PHE A 245 -22.54 32.74 3.67
C PHE A 245 -23.68 31.89 4.27
N HIS A 246 -23.41 30.64 4.70
CA HIS A 246 -24.41 29.76 5.33
C HIS A 246 -24.28 29.65 6.86
N PHE A 247 -23.07 29.83 7.41
CA PHE A 247 -22.79 29.56 8.83
C PHE A 247 -22.66 30.83 9.67
N GLY A 248 -22.63 32.01 9.02
CA GLY A 248 -22.37 33.27 9.69
C GLY A 248 -20.92 33.38 10.14
N ASP A 249 -20.71 34.06 11.26
CA ASP A 249 -19.38 34.35 11.78
C ASP A 249 -18.77 33.12 12.48
N CYS A 250 -17.56 32.79 12.05
CA CYS A 250 -16.83 31.62 12.47
C CYS A 250 -15.36 31.98 12.77
N THR A 251 -14.69 31.18 13.59
CA THR A 251 -13.24 31.20 13.75
C THR A 251 -12.62 30.00 13.02
N VAL A 252 -11.50 30.21 12.33
CA VAL A 252 -10.70 29.08 11.81
C VAL A 252 -9.99 28.39 12.97
N ILE A 253 -10.27 27.11 13.16
CA ILE A 253 -9.61 26.30 14.19
C ILE A 253 -8.53 25.38 13.64
N SER A 254 -8.59 25.06 12.34
CA SER A 254 -7.55 24.31 11.63
C SER A 254 -7.64 24.58 10.14
N SER A 255 -6.50 24.56 9.45
CA SER A 255 -6.39 24.65 8.00
C SER A 255 -5.38 23.61 7.52
N ASP A 256 -5.71 22.88 6.46
CA ASP A 256 -4.79 21.95 5.77
C ASP A 256 -4.40 22.44 4.36
N GLY A 257 -4.83 23.65 3.97
CA GLY A 257 -4.58 24.25 2.66
C GLY A 257 -5.63 23.93 1.59
N GLU A 258 -6.43 22.88 1.77
CA GLU A 258 -7.53 22.50 0.85
C GLU A 258 -8.91 22.68 1.51
N ARG A 259 -8.97 22.48 2.81
CA ARG A 259 -10.14 22.55 3.68
C ARG A 259 -9.79 23.32 4.95
N ILE A 260 -10.83 23.95 5.49
CA ILE A 260 -10.75 24.63 6.78
C ILE A 260 -11.84 24.12 7.71
N ARG A 261 -11.49 23.99 8.99
CA ARG A 261 -12.49 23.77 10.04
C ARG A 261 -12.83 25.09 10.68
N LEU A 262 -14.11 25.39 10.66
CA LEU A 262 -14.72 26.60 11.16
C LEU A 262 -15.51 26.26 12.43
N ARG A 263 -15.21 26.93 13.53
CA ARG A 263 -16.06 26.90 14.73
C ARG A 263 -17.03 28.08 14.65
N GLN A 264 -18.32 27.80 14.66
CA GLN A 264 -19.36 28.83 14.64
C GLN A 264 -19.42 29.57 15.97
N GLU A 265 -19.45 30.90 15.96
CA GLU A 265 -19.58 31.70 17.19
C GLU A 265 -20.96 31.56 17.83
N ARG A 266 -22.00 31.29 17.02
CA ARG A 266 -23.39 31.20 17.49
C ARG A 266 -23.68 29.97 18.35
N ASP A 267 -23.20 28.80 17.94
CA ASP A 267 -23.56 27.51 18.57
C ASP A 267 -22.35 26.64 18.91
N GLY A 268 -21.13 27.13 18.68
CA GLY A 268 -19.89 26.42 18.95
C GLY A 268 -19.64 25.20 18.06
N ARG A 269 -20.53 24.90 17.09
CA ARG A 269 -20.37 23.73 16.24
C ARG A 269 -19.20 23.90 15.29
N VAL A 270 -18.47 22.81 15.13
CA VAL A 270 -17.36 22.72 14.18
C VAL A 270 -17.89 22.20 12.86
N ARG A 271 -17.58 22.92 11.77
CA ARG A 271 -17.91 22.54 10.40
C ARG A 271 -16.65 22.56 9.55
N GLU A 272 -16.45 21.51 8.77
CA GLU A 272 -15.38 21.45 7.77
C GLU A 272 -15.92 21.96 6.44
N VAL A 273 -15.15 22.82 5.76
CA VAL A 273 -15.54 23.42 4.49
C VAL A 273 -14.38 23.33 3.50
N SER A 274 -14.67 22.89 2.28
CA SER A 274 -13.71 22.80 1.18
C SER A 274 -13.51 24.15 0.52
N LEU A 275 -12.26 24.62 0.45
CA LEU A 275 -11.94 25.91 -0.15
C LEU A 275 -11.90 25.88 -1.67
N THR A 276 -11.74 24.70 -2.26
CA THR A 276 -11.84 24.50 -3.72
C THR A 276 -13.20 24.94 -4.29
N MET A 277 -14.26 24.88 -3.47
CA MET A 277 -15.64 25.26 -3.82
C MET A 277 -16.01 26.68 -3.37
N LEU A 278 -15.07 27.42 -2.80
CA LEU A 278 -15.31 28.75 -2.23
C LEU A 278 -14.42 29.80 -2.88
N ARG A 279 -14.92 31.03 -2.88
CA ARG A 279 -14.15 32.22 -3.20
C ARG A 279 -13.82 32.93 -1.89
N ILE A 280 -12.54 33.15 -1.65
CA ILE A 280 -12.04 33.91 -0.50
C ILE A 280 -11.95 35.37 -0.93
N GLU A 281 -12.68 36.26 -0.24
CA GLU A 281 -12.54 37.69 -0.45
C GLU A 281 -11.37 38.26 0.36
N PRO A 282 -10.77 39.38 -0.08
CA PRO A 282 -9.67 40.02 0.64
C PRO A 282 -10.04 40.32 2.10
N PRO A 283 -9.13 40.08 3.07
CA PRO A 283 -9.43 40.27 4.48
C PRO A 283 -9.64 41.74 4.81
N THR A 284 -10.65 42.03 5.61
CA THR A 284 -10.79 43.32 6.29
C THR A 284 -10.12 43.22 7.65
N VAL A 285 -9.22 44.13 7.99
CA VAL A 285 -8.57 44.16 9.30
C VAL A 285 -9.45 44.92 10.27
N ASP A 286 -9.85 44.28 11.36
CA ASP A 286 -10.59 44.95 12.42
C ASP A 286 -9.64 45.87 13.21
N ALA A 287 -9.92 47.18 13.16
CA ALA A 287 -9.09 48.21 13.79
C ALA A 287 -9.03 48.12 15.32
N ALA A 288 -9.96 47.40 15.97
CA ALA A 288 -10.00 47.25 17.42
C ALA A 288 -9.22 46.03 17.93
N THR A 289 -9.13 44.95 17.13
CA THR A 289 -8.55 43.67 17.56
C THR A 289 -7.31 43.25 16.78
N GLY A 290 -7.02 43.93 15.67
CA GLY A 290 -5.92 43.59 14.76
C GLY A 290 -6.11 42.27 14.02
N ARG A 291 -7.25 41.59 14.19
CA ARG A 291 -7.55 40.30 13.55
C ARG A 291 -8.02 40.50 12.11
N LYS A 292 -7.61 39.58 11.24
CA LYS A 292 -8.06 39.55 9.86
C LYS A 292 -9.44 38.90 9.81
N GLN A 293 -10.40 39.59 9.20
CA GLN A 293 -11.74 39.06 8.93
C GLN A 293 -11.87 38.76 7.43
N PHE A 294 -12.01 37.48 7.10
CA PHE A 294 -12.20 37.00 5.73
C PHE A 294 -13.68 36.76 5.45
N ARG A 295 -14.12 36.93 4.20
CA ARG A 295 -15.46 36.55 3.75
C ARG A 295 -15.38 35.40 2.76
N LEU A 296 -16.18 34.36 2.98
CA LEU A 296 -16.29 33.20 2.10
C LEU A 296 -17.59 33.25 1.32
N ALA A 297 -17.48 33.34 0.00
CA ALA A 297 -18.59 33.29 -0.94
C ALA A 297 -18.59 31.96 -1.73
N ARG A 298 -19.75 31.57 -2.26
CA ARG A 298 -19.83 30.44 -3.19
C ARG A 298 -19.08 30.76 -4.48
N LYS A 299 -18.30 29.81 -4.98
CA LYS A 299 -17.78 29.86 -6.34
C LYS A 299 -18.93 29.45 -7.27
N ASN A 300 -19.39 30.38 -8.11
CA ASN A 300 -20.42 30.09 -9.13
C ASN A 300 -19.89 29.13 -10.19
#